data_AF-A0A3P7J6E2-F1
#
_entry.id   AF-A0A3P7J6E2-F1
#
_cell.length_a   1.000
_cell.length_b   1.000
_cell.length_c   1.000
_cell.angle_alpha   90.00
_cell.angle_beta   90.00
_cell.angle_gamma   90.00
#
_symmetry.space_group_name_H-M   'P 1'
#
loop_
_entity.id
_entity.type
_entity.pdbx_description
1 polymer ?
#
loop_
_entity_poly.entity_id
_entity_poly.type
_entity_poly.pdbx_seq_one_letter_code
_entity_poly.pdbx_strand_id
1 'polypeptide(L)'
;MTYVPHNVLITGGCGFIGSNFVNHIHDAWPNCNFVNVDKLILNSDTQHVDEKIDTVIHFAADCTSTRCYNETIEAIENNVIAFIEFLEAAKDYGKIKKFVHISTDEVYGDSGLGDDEKGKVEASRLLPGNPYAATKIAGEAYVRAFTSQYKLPIITARMNNIYGPNQWDVKVVPRFIEIAKVQGKYTIQGSGKQLRYANSKIRMLSQGSSKLPKSKVNILFKDLESNLVADLAQVIQAEVDRQLGREVTAARFISIPDRPYNDMRYLIDISKAEKELGWTPQISFEEGMRRTVASALKPKDSVKMHVALYGGNGYVGQALQKVLNNRKVPYVLAKGKVGFDNDKDVSFAMGIHFTYVGTGYIFAYDAKHPIGGKGFTEEDIPTFSGSSYSVVKGFTDRQMSYFNDKGWENINARITLPLTYELDQPRNLLSKIINYKLEILCFYESVLDINCNFRYKLTMICIFRELFDLPVSISILPDCFEAMISLMEKRFGGHLNLVNPGPISLYEIVLLYKEVGYFDFYFRKDCTLLTGKKKLIFQITGKPVDPQPIGIDTERGQLLLATKGNCALDSTLLESMQHIPSARESLANNFARMKEA
;
A
#
# COMPACT_ATOMS: atom_id res chain seq x y z
N MET A 1 -2.64 27.44 -40.69
CA MET A 1 -2.03 26.12 -40.43
C MET A 1 -2.55 25.60 -39.11
N THR A 2 -3.13 24.40 -39.11
CA THR A 2 -3.51 23.65 -37.89
C THR A 2 -2.24 23.31 -37.11
N TYR A 3 -2.19 23.66 -35.82
CA TYR A 3 -1.06 23.34 -34.97
C TYR A 3 -1.06 21.84 -34.69
N VAL A 4 0.09 21.18 -34.85
CA VAL A 4 0.28 19.77 -34.47
C VAL A 4 1.33 19.75 -33.36
N PRO A 5 1.01 19.28 -32.15
CA PRO A 5 1.99 19.10 -31.09
C PRO A 5 3.11 18.15 -31.53
N HIS A 6 4.32 18.29 -30.97
CA HIS A 6 5.39 17.29 -31.17
C HIS A 6 5.86 16.70 -29.84
N ASN A 7 6.01 17.54 -28.82
CA ASN A 7 6.42 17.12 -27.48
C ASN A 7 5.47 17.73 -26.45
N VAL A 8 4.66 16.87 -25.83
CA VAL A 8 3.56 17.28 -24.95
C VAL A 8 3.91 16.93 -23.51
N LEU A 9 3.99 17.96 -22.67
CA LEU A 9 4.04 17.81 -21.22
C LEU A 9 2.62 17.78 -20.65
N ILE A 10 2.31 16.77 -19.87
CA ILE A 10 1.01 16.58 -19.24
C ILE A 10 1.22 16.59 -17.74
N THR A 11 0.57 17.49 -17.01
CA THR A 11 0.56 17.39 -15.54
C THR A 11 -0.72 16.71 -15.08
N GLY A 12 -0.63 15.84 -14.07
CA GLY A 12 -1.81 15.14 -13.54
C GLY A 12 -2.33 14.03 -14.47
N GLY A 13 -1.48 13.47 -15.34
CA GLY A 13 -1.84 12.46 -16.33
C GLY A 13 -2.12 11.06 -15.77
N CYS A 14 -1.78 10.78 -14.51
CA CYS A 14 -2.20 9.56 -13.80
C CYS A 14 -3.55 9.73 -13.10
N GLY A 15 -4.06 10.96 -12.99
CA GLY A 15 -5.41 11.24 -12.47
C GLY A 15 -6.53 10.75 -13.39
N PHE A 16 -7.78 10.85 -12.93
CA PHE A 16 -8.96 10.38 -13.69
C PHE A 16 -9.06 11.02 -15.09
N ILE A 17 -9.03 12.36 -15.15
CA ILE A 17 -9.15 13.11 -16.41
C ILE A 17 -7.85 12.95 -17.22
N GLY A 18 -6.70 13.09 -16.58
CA GLY A 18 -5.41 12.99 -17.24
C GLY A 18 -5.16 11.64 -17.92
N SER A 19 -5.49 10.53 -17.26
CA SER A 19 -5.23 9.18 -17.79
C SER A 19 -6.11 8.86 -19.01
N ASN A 20 -7.38 9.24 -18.94
CA ASN A 20 -8.30 9.14 -20.08
C ASN A 20 -7.87 10.06 -21.24
N PHE A 21 -7.28 11.22 -20.95
CA PHE A 21 -6.69 12.09 -21.98
C PHE A 21 -5.47 11.43 -22.63
N VAL A 22 -4.53 10.92 -21.84
CA VAL A 22 -3.31 10.22 -22.31
C VAL A 22 -3.68 9.04 -23.21
N ASN A 23 -4.61 8.19 -22.77
CA ASN A 23 -5.08 7.05 -23.57
C ASN A 23 -5.69 7.50 -24.90
N HIS A 24 -6.39 8.63 -24.92
CA HIS A 24 -7.00 9.14 -26.14
C HIS A 24 -5.98 9.75 -27.11
N ILE A 25 -5.04 10.54 -26.62
CA ILE A 25 -4.06 11.21 -27.47
C ILE A 25 -2.99 10.27 -28.01
N HIS A 26 -2.72 9.15 -27.33
CA HIS A 26 -1.82 8.12 -27.85
C HIS A 26 -2.24 7.69 -29.27
N ASP A 27 -3.54 7.44 -29.46
CA ASP A 27 -4.09 7.08 -30.78
C ASP A 27 -4.23 8.30 -31.71
N ALA A 28 -4.60 9.47 -31.16
CA ALA A 28 -4.87 10.66 -31.97
C ALA A 28 -3.58 11.34 -32.49
N TRP A 29 -2.47 11.18 -31.77
CA TRP A 29 -1.18 11.80 -32.02
C TRP A 29 -0.06 10.76 -31.97
N PRO A 30 -0.03 9.80 -32.91
CA PRO A 30 0.86 8.63 -32.85
C PRO A 30 2.36 8.97 -32.97
N ASN A 31 2.68 10.17 -33.47
CA ASN A 31 4.06 10.64 -33.67
C ASN A 31 4.48 11.71 -32.63
N CYS A 32 3.70 11.91 -31.56
CA CYS A 32 4.04 12.82 -30.47
C CYS A 32 4.78 12.11 -29.34
N ASN A 33 5.77 12.78 -28.76
CA ASN A 33 6.37 12.37 -27.50
C ASN A 33 5.54 12.92 -26.33
N PHE A 34 5.30 12.09 -25.33
CA PHE A 34 4.55 12.45 -24.13
C PHE A 34 5.42 12.36 -22.90
N VAL A 35 5.44 13.43 -22.11
CA VAL A 35 6.03 13.44 -20.78
C VAL A 35 4.90 13.68 -19.79
N ASN A 36 4.55 12.66 -19.01
CA ASN A 36 3.56 12.78 -17.94
C ASN A 36 4.25 13.05 -16.61
N VAL A 37 3.87 14.14 -15.95
CA VAL A 37 4.35 14.53 -14.63
C VAL A 37 3.15 14.55 -13.68
N ASP A 38 3.10 13.63 -12.73
CA ASP A 38 2.00 13.54 -11.76
C ASP A 38 2.54 13.60 -10.33
N LYS A 39 1.77 14.25 -9.44
CA LYS A 39 2.15 14.65 -8.07
C LYS A 39 3.54 15.32 -8.03
N LEU A 40 3.56 16.64 -8.28
CA LEU A 40 4.74 17.52 -8.18
C LEU A 40 5.24 17.61 -6.73
N ILE A 41 5.73 16.50 -6.18
CA ILE A 41 6.44 16.44 -4.90
C ILE A 41 7.86 15.99 -5.22
N LEU A 42 8.82 16.51 -4.44
CA LEU A 42 10.24 16.16 -4.42
C LEU A 42 10.58 14.96 -5.31
N ASN A 43 11.08 15.25 -6.53
CA ASN A 43 11.64 14.38 -7.59
C ASN A 43 11.23 14.85 -9.01
N SER A 44 10.46 15.94 -9.14
CA SER A 44 10.32 16.66 -10.40
C SER A 44 11.64 17.36 -10.76
N ASP A 45 12.57 16.60 -11.33
CA ASP A 45 13.83 17.11 -11.87
C ASP A 45 13.61 17.57 -13.32
N THR A 46 14.02 18.81 -13.61
CA THR A 46 14.10 19.37 -14.96
C THR A 46 14.85 18.50 -15.96
N GLN A 47 15.75 17.62 -15.51
CA GLN A 47 16.47 16.65 -16.34
C GLN A 47 15.60 15.54 -16.93
N HIS A 48 14.41 15.27 -16.35
CA HIS A 48 13.45 14.29 -16.88
C HIS A 48 12.49 14.87 -17.93
N VAL A 49 12.57 16.16 -18.19
CA VAL A 49 11.78 16.85 -19.22
C VAL A 49 12.67 17.04 -20.45
N ASP A 50 12.34 16.35 -21.54
CA ASP A 50 13.04 16.48 -22.84
C ASP A 50 13.13 17.96 -23.27
N GLU A 51 14.26 18.36 -23.85
CA GLU A 51 14.69 19.74 -24.13
C GLU A 51 13.79 20.51 -25.12
N LYS A 52 12.72 19.90 -25.63
CA LYS A 52 11.87 20.44 -26.70
C LYS A 52 10.36 20.34 -26.48
N ILE A 53 9.87 20.32 -25.23
CA ILE A 53 8.44 20.51 -24.94
C ILE A 53 7.92 21.75 -25.71
N ASP A 54 6.87 21.56 -26.52
CA ASP A 54 6.20 22.63 -27.25
C ASP A 54 4.77 22.86 -26.78
N THR A 55 4.18 21.88 -26.10
CA THR A 55 2.78 21.89 -25.66
C THR A 55 2.68 21.46 -24.21
N VAL A 56 1.90 22.19 -23.42
CA VAL A 56 1.58 21.84 -22.03
C VAL A 56 0.08 21.62 -21.88
N ILE A 57 -0.33 20.52 -21.26
CA ILE A 57 -1.71 20.26 -20.84
C ILE A 57 -1.72 20.05 -19.33
N HIS A 58 -2.31 20.98 -18.59
CA HIS A 58 -2.21 21.02 -17.14
C HIS A 58 -3.52 20.57 -16.47
N PHE A 59 -3.57 19.32 -15.97
CA PHE A 59 -4.68 18.77 -15.19
C PHE A 59 -4.43 18.75 -13.68
N ALA A 60 -3.17 18.80 -13.26
CA ALA A 60 -2.80 18.63 -11.85
C ALA A 60 -3.52 19.64 -10.94
N ALA A 61 -4.30 19.12 -10.00
CA ALA A 61 -4.97 19.85 -8.93
C ALA A 61 -5.50 18.85 -7.89
N ASP A 62 -5.57 19.26 -6.62
CA ASP A 62 -6.51 18.68 -5.68
C ASP A 62 -7.92 19.12 -6.06
N CYS A 63 -8.76 18.14 -6.42
CA CYS A 63 -10.12 18.33 -6.93
C CYS A 63 -11.21 17.77 -6.00
N THR A 64 -10.87 17.43 -4.75
CA THR A 64 -11.83 16.90 -3.78
C THR A 64 -12.35 18.02 -2.89
N SER A 65 -13.54 18.55 -3.20
CA SER A 65 -14.11 19.69 -2.48
C SER A 65 -14.20 19.47 -0.97
N THR A 66 -14.56 18.28 -0.49
CA THR A 66 -14.59 17.95 0.95
C THR A 66 -13.23 18.03 1.62
N ARG A 67 -12.14 17.64 0.94
CA ARG A 67 -10.78 17.80 1.46
C ARG A 67 -10.40 19.27 1.50
N CYS A 68 -10.67 20.02 0.43
CA CYS A 68 -10.40 21.46 0.36
C CYS A 68 -11.16 22.27 1.43
N TYR A 69 -12.32 21.78 1.92
CA TYR A 69 -13.02 22.37 3.05
C TYR A 69 -12.29 22.16 4.38
N ASN A 70 -11.71 20.99 4.60
CA ASN A 70 -11.06 20.62 5.86
C ASN A 70 -9.59 21.07 5.92
N GLU A 71 -8.91 21.10 4.77
CA GLU A 71 -7.47 21.30 4.61
C GLU A 71 -7.21 22.45 3.60
N THR A 72 -7.76 23.63 3.88
CA THR A 72 -7.72 24.76 2.95
C THR A 72 -6.30 25.24 2.61
N ILE A 73 -5.35 25.15 3.54
CA ILE A 73 -3.94 25.53 3.31
C ILE A 73 -3.30 24.59 2.30
N GLU A 74 -3.45 23.27 2.49
CA GLU A 74 -2.92 22.27 1.55
C GLU A 74 -3.55 22.42 0.15
N ALA A 75 -4.84 22.75 0.07
CA ALA A 75 -5.50 23.05 -1.20
C ALA A 75 -4.88 24.28 -1.90
N ILE A 76 -4.50 25.33 -1.15
CA ILE A 76 -3.81 26.50 -1.71
C ILE A 76 -2.40 26.13 -2.18
N GLU A 77 -1.65 25.39 -1.37
CA GLU A 77 -0.30 24.92 -1.72
C GLU A 77 -0.32 24.11 -3.01
N ASN A 78 -1.21 23.12 -3.09
CA ASN A 78 -1.32 22.19 -4.22
C ASN A 78 -1.88 22.84 -5.49
N ASN A 79 -2.88 23.72 -5.38
CA ASN A 79 -3.58 24.26 -6.56
C ASN A 79 -3.08 25.63 -7.00
N VAL A 80 -2.62 26.46 -6.07
CA VAL A 80 -2.24 27.85 -6.33
C VAL A 80 -0.74 28.00 -6.36
N ILE A 81 -0.04 27.66 -5.27
CA ILE A 81 1.41 27.87 -5.15
C ILE A 81 2.15 27.01 -6.18
N ALA A 82 1.91 25.70 -6.19
CA ALA A 82 2.55 24.79 -7.15
C ALA A 82 2.27 25.17 -8.61
N PHE A 83 1.08 25.72 -8.90
CA PHE A 83 0.76 26.17 -10.25
C PHE A 83 1.49 27.47 -10.63
N ILE A 84 1.67 28.41 -9.69
CA ILE A 84 2.47 29.62 -9.92
C ILE A 84 3.93 29.25 -10.18
N GLU A 85 4.50 28.36 -9.38
CA GLU A 85 5.87 27.85 -9.59
C GLU A 85 6.01 27.20 -10.97
N PHE A 86 5.01 26.42 -11.39
CA PHE A 86 4.98 25.84 -12.72
C PHE A 86 4.88 26.88 -13.84
N LEU A 87 4.11 27.97 -13.63
CA LEU A 87 4.03 29.07 -14.59
C LEU A 87 5.35 29.84 -14.69
N GLU A 88 6.07 30.04 -13.58
CA GLU A 88 7.41 30.63 -13.56
C GLU A 88 8.40 29.75 -14.34
N ALA A 89 8.42 28.44 -14.09
CA ALA A 89 9.26 27.50 -14.84
C ALA A 89 8.91 27.47 -16.33
N ALA A 90 7.62 27.46 -16.68
CA ALA A 90 7.14 27.52 -18.06
C ALA A 90 7.57 28.82 -18.77
N LYS A 91 7.56 29.94 -18.04
CA LYS A 91 8.00 31.25 -18.52
C LYS A 91 9.51 31.24 -18.79
N ASP A 92 10.32 30.78 -17.83
CA ASP A 92 11.78 30.73 -17.96
C ASP A 92 12.23 29.78 -19.07
N TYR A 93 11.49 28.69 -19.28
CA TYR A 93 11.75 27.73 -20.35
C TYR A 93 11.53 28.30 -21.76
N GLY A 94 10.57 29.21 -21.95
CA GLY A 94 10.44 30.07 -23.15
C GLY A 94 10.11 29.39 -24.49
N LYS A 95 10.08 28.05 -24.58
CA LYS A 95 9.84 27.30 -25.83
C LYS A 95 8.39 26.83 -26.02
N ILE A 96 7.51 27.04 -25.04
CA ILE A 96 6.12 26.61 -25.09
C ILE A 96 5.36 27.40 -26.15
N LYS A 97 4.77 26.69 -27.12
CA LYS A 97 3.93 27.27 -28.18
C LYS A 97 2.46 27.24 -27.82
N LYS A 98 2.04 26.29 -26.97
CA LYS A 98 0.65 26.17 -26.51
C LYS A 98 0.58 25.62 -25.09
N PHE A 99 -0.17 26.27 -24.22
CA PHE A 99 -0.44 25.82 -22.86
C PHE A 99 -1.95 25.76 -22.67
N VAL A 100 -2.50 24.60 -22.31
CA VAL A 100 -3.91 24.45 -21.92
C VAL A 100 -4.01 24.23 -20.41
N HIS A 101 -4.60 25.19 -19.71
CA HIS A 101 -4.92 25.11 -18.29
C HIS A 101 -6.34 24.59 -18.12
N ILE A 102 -6.51 23.48 -17.39
CA ILE A 102 -7.81 22.89 -17.12
C ILE A 102 -8.38 23.46 -15.81
N SER A 103 -9.53 24.08 -15.93
CA SER A 103 -10.33 24.65 -14.86
C SER A 103 -11.72 24.02 -14.83
N THR A 104 -12.61 24.58 -14.01
CA THR A 104 -13.94 24.01 -13.71
C THR A 104 -15.02 25.07 -13.92
N ASP A 105 -16.26 24.64 -14.12
CA ASP A 105 -17.44 25.50 -14.09
C ASP A 105 -17.81 25.99 -12.68
N GLU A 106 -17.37 25.31 -11.62
CA GLU A 106 -17.60 25.72 -10.23
C GLU A 106 -17.07 27.14 -9.93
N VAL A 107 -16.16 27.67 -10.76
CA VAL A 107 -15.68 29.06 -10.69
C VAL A 107 -16.79 30.09 -10.89
N TYR A 108 -17.87 29.74 -11.57
CA TYR A 108 -19.01 30.64 -11.76
C TYR A 108 -19.99 30.63 -10.59
N GLY A 109 -19.93 29.61 -9.73
CA GLY A 109 -20.89 29.39 -8.65
C GLY A 109 -22.27 28.91 -9.13
N ASP A 110 -23.24 28.98 -8.22
CA ASP A 110 -24.60 28.50 -8.43
C ASP A 110 -25.34 29.23 -9.57
N SER A 111 -26.29 28.51 -10.17
CA SER A 111 -27.20 29.02 -11.20
C SER A 111 -28.65 28.94 -10.73
N GLY A 112 -29.51 29.84 -11.21
CA GLY A 112 -30.94 29.81 -10.92
C GLY A 112 -31.59 28.50 -11.35
N LEU A 113 -32.58 28.07 -10.58
CA LEU A 113 -33.40 26.89 -10.89
C LEU A 113 -34.57 27.21 -11.85
N GLY A 114 -34.77 28.48 -12.20
CA GLY A 114 -35.79 28.90 -13.16
C GLY A 114 -35.47 28.46 -14.59
N ASP A 115 -36.51 28.24 -15.38
CA ASP A 115 -36.41 27.88 -16.80
C ASP A 115 -35.86 29.02 -17.66
N ASP A 116 -35.85 30.25 -17.13
CA ASP A 116 -35.32 31.46 -17.75
C ASP A 116 -33.80 31.65 -17.54
N GLU A 117 -33.15 30.84 -16.70
CA GLU A 117 -31.70 30.89 -16.48
C GLU A 117 -30.95 30.53 -17.77
N LYS A 118 -30.29 31.54 -18.36
CA LYS A 118 -29.40 31.37 -19.51
C LYS A 118 -28.02 31.04 -18.95
N GLY A 119 -27.53 29.83 -19.25
CA GLY A 119 -26.28 29.30 -18.70
C GLY A 119 -25.09 30.27 -18.73
N LYS A 120 -24.15 30.08 -17.81
CA LYS A 120 -22.98 30.94 -17.67
C LYS A 120 -22.09 30.84 -18.91
N VAL A 121 -21.70 31.99 -19.44
CA VAL A 121 -20.78 32.16 -20.58
C VAL A 121 -19.37 32.49 -20.08
N GLU A 122 -18.37 32.48 -20.96
CA GLU A 122 -16.97 32.72 -20.58
C GLU A 122 -16.70 34.07 -19.89
N ALA A 123 -17.53 35.06 -20.20
CA ALA A 123 -17.47 36.41 -19.65
C ALA A 123 -18.30 36.57 -18.36
N SER A 124 -19.03 35.54 -17.94
CA SER A 124 -19.79 35.56 -16.70
C SER A 124 -18.87 35.76 -15.49
N ARG A 125 -19.42 36.43 -14.47
CA ARG A 125 -18.69 36.71 -13.24
C ARG A 125 -18.29 35.40 -12.54
N LEU A 126 -17.07 35.38 -12.00
CA LEU A 126 -16.59 34.28 -11.18
C LEU A 126 -17.03 34.51 -9.73
N LEU A 127 -17.74 33.55 -9.16
CA LEU A 127 -18.35 33.60 -7.83
C LEU A 127 -18.16 32.24 -7.16
N PRO A 128 -17.01 31.96 -6.53
CA PRO A 128 -16.73 30.63 -6.00
C PRO A 128 -17.67 30.31 -4.84
N GLY A 129 -18.39 29.19 -4.95
CA GLY A 129 -19.22 28.65 -3.86
C GLY A 129 -18.42 27.89 -2.80
N ASN A 130 -17.19 27.50 -3.10
CA ASN A 130 -16.40 26.63 -2.22
C ASN A 130 -14.88 26.91 -2.30
N PRO A 131 -14.08 26.46 -1.31
CA PRO A 131 -12.63 26.69 -1.30
C PRO A 131 -11.89 26.14 -2.52
N TYR A 132 -12.30 24.98 -3.05
CA TYR A 132 -11.72 24.42 -4.27
C TYR A 132 -11.91 25.36 -5.46
N ALA A 133 -13.15 25.82 -5.72
CA ALA A 133 -13.44 26.79 -6.77
C ALA A 133 -12.63 28.09 -6.60
N ALA A 134 -12.46 28.56 -5.35
CA ALA A 134 -11.64 29.73 -5.06
C ALA A 134 -10.17 29.53 -5.47
N THR A 135 -9.57 28.36 -5.21
CA THR A 135 -8.20 28.06 -5.67
C THR A 135 -8.09 28.04 -7.20
N LYS A 136 -9.11 27.52 -7.91
CA LYS A 136 -9.12 27.52 -9.38
C LYS A 136 -9.24 28.93 -9.96
N ILE A 137 -10.04 29.80 -9.34
CA ILE A 137 -10.11 31.24 -9.71
C ILE A 137 -8.77 31.93 -9.50
N ALA A 138 -8.08 31.64 -8.39
CA ALA A 138 -6.73 32.19 -8.15
C ALA A 138 -5.77 31.77 -9.27
N GLY A 139 -5.77 30.48 -9.64
CA GLY A 139 -5.00 29.99 -10.79
C GLY A 139 -5.33 30.72 -12.10
N GLU A 140 -6.61 30.90 -12.43
CA GLU A 140 -7.03 31.65 -13.62
C GLU A 140 -6.60 33.12 -13.61
N ALA A 141 -6.57 33.76 -12.44
CA ALA A 141 -6.08 35.13 -12.29
C ALA A 141 -4.58 35.22 -12.64
N TYR A 142 -3.78 34.24 -12.20
CA TYR A 142 -2.37 34.14 -12.56
C TYR A 142 -2.17 33.80 -14.04
N VAL A 143 -2.98 32.91 -14.63
CA VAL A 143 -2.98 32.68 -16.08
C VAL A 143 -3.15 34.00 -16.83
N ARG A 144 -4.11 34.83 -16.43
CA ARG A 144 -4.35 36.14 -17.04
C ARG A 144 -3.16 37.08 -16.88
N ALA A 145 -2.54 37.11 -15.69
CA ALA A 145 -1.35 37.94 -15.43
C ALA A 145 -0.17 37.51 -16.31
N PHE A 146 0.17 36.22 -16.31
CA PHE A 146 1.29 35.67 -17.07
C PHE A 146 1.12 35.81 -18.58
N THR A 147 -0.10 35.56 -19.08
CA THR A 147 -0.42 35.78 -20.50
C THR A 147 -0.29 37.24 -20.89
N SER A 148 -0.64 38.18 -20.00
CA SER A 148 -0.63 39.61 -20.31
C SER A 148 0.77 40.22 -20.23
N GLN A 149 1.53 39.85 -19.20
CA GLN A 149 2.87 40.38 -18.91
C GLN A 149 3.97 39.67 -19.72
N TYR A 150 3.95 38.34 -19.74
CA TYR A 150 5.03 37.53 -20.32
C TYR A 150 4.67 36.88 -21.65
N LYS A 151 3.44 37.08 -22.14
CA LYS A 151 2.94 36.54 -23.41
C LYS A 151 2.97 35.00 -23.49
N LEU A 152 2.92 34.31 -22.35
CA LEU A 152 2.76 32.85 -22.34
C LEU A 152 1.47 32.47 -23.09
N PRO A 153 1.49 31.48 -23.99
CA PRO A 153 0.35 31.14 -24.85
C PRO A 153 -0.65 30.22 -24.12
N ILE A 154 -1.25 30.73 -23.04
CA ILE A 154 -2.16 29.97 -22.17
C ILE A 154 -3.61 30.11 -22.62
N ILE A 155 -4.30 28.97 -22.71
CA ILE A 155 -5.73 28.79 -22.95
C ILE A 155 -6.34 28.21 -21.67
N THR A 156 -7.46 28.77 -21.22
CA THR A 156 -8.21 28.20 -20.08
C THR A 156 -9.42 27.43 -20.60
N ALA A 157 -9.53 26.16 -20.23
CA ALA A 157 -10.69 25.33 -20.51
C ALA A 157 -11.46 25.09 -19.22
N ARG A 158 -12.74 25.48 -19.16
CA ARG A 158 -13.63 25.26 -18.00
C ARG A 158 -14.59 24.12 -18.33
N MET A 159 -14.52 23.03 -17.59
CA MET A 159 -15.33 21.83 -17.80
C MET A 159 -16.36 21.66 -16.68
N ASN A 160 -17.53 21.10 -17.02
CA ASN A 160 -18.52 20.64 -16.02
C ASN A 160 -18.04 19.36 -15.32
N ASN A 161 -18.88 18.76 -14.46
CA ASN A 161 -18.60 17.47 -13.85
C ASN A 161 -18.38 16.40 -14.94
N ILE A 162 -17.27 15.68 -14.81
CA ILE A 162 -16.88 14.61 -15.72
C ILE A 162 -17.15 13.28 -15.01
N TYR A 163 -17.63 12.30 -15.76
CA TYR A 163 -17.78 10.91 -15.34
C TYR A 163 -17.25 9.99 -16.42
N GLY A 164 -16.86 8.77 -16.05
CA GLY A 164 -16.27 7.86 -17.03
C GLY A 164 -15.45 6.72 -16.42
N PRO A 165 -14.91 5.85 -17.28
CA PRO A 165 -13.92 4.84 -16.89
C PRO A 165 -12.78 5.44 -16.06
N ASN A 166 -12.30 4.70 -15.05
CA ASN A 166 -11.19 5.10 -14.16
C ASN A 166 -11.48 6.31 -13.23
N GLN A 167 -12.75 6.68 -13.02
CA GLN A 167 -13.10 7.68 -12.02
C GLN A 167 -12.88 7.14 -10.59
N TRP A 168 -12.26 7.96 -9.73
CA TRP A 168 -11.97 7.62 -8.33
C TRP A 168 -13.26 7.47 -7.51
N ASP A 169 -13.34 6.43 -6.66
CA ASP A 169 -14.47 6.04 -5.80
C ASP A 169 -15.02 7.11 -4.81
N VAL A 170 -14.36 8.25 -4.65
CA VAL A 170 -14.83 9.37 -3.81
C VAL A 170 -15.88 10.22 -4.51
N LYS A 171 -16.04 10.11 -5.83
CA LYS A 171 -17.05 10.83 -6.61
C LYS A 171 -18.38 10.05 -6.66
N VAL A 172 -19.48 10.76 -6.94
CA VAL A 172 -20.84 10.22 -6.81
C VAL A 172 -21.09 8.99 -7.69
N VAL A 173 -20.70 9.03 -8.97
CA VAL A 173 -20.93 7.93 -9.93
C VAL A 173 -20.23 6.64 -9.51
N PRO A 174 -18.90 6.59 -9.28
CA PRO A 174 -18.24 5.35 -8.90
C PRO A 174 -18.69 4.86 -7.51
N ARG A 175 -18.94 5.76 -6.55
CA ARG A 175 -19.52 5.38 -5.25
C ARG A 175 -20.88 4.70 -5.40
N PHE A 176 -21.73 5.24 -6.26
CA PHE A 176 -23.06 4.68 -6.54
C PHE A 176 -22.95 3.32 -7.22
N ILE A 177 -21.99 3.13 -8.12
CA ILE A 177 -21.72 1.81 -8.72
C ILE A 177 -21.30 0.79 -7.66
N GLU A 178 -20.41 1.15 -6.72
CA GLU A 178 -20.01 0.24 -5.63
C GLU A 178 -21.18 -0.12 -4.71
N ILE A 179 -22.03 0.85 -4.37
CA ILE A 179 -23.25 0.61 -3.60
C ILE A 179 -24.19 -0.31 -4.38
N ALA A 180 -24.37 -0.09 -5.68
CA ALA A 180 -25.22 -0.91 -6.53
C ALA A 180 -24.74 -2.36 -6.53
N LYS A 181 -23.43 -2.61 -6.71
CA LYS A 181 -22.84 -3.96 -6.73
C LYS A 181 -23.29 -4.81 -5.54
N VAL A 182 -23.22 -4.24 -4.33
CA VAL A 182 -23.58 -4.91 -3.07
C VAL A 182 -25.06 -4.76 -2.69
N GLN A 183 -25.90 -4.21 -3.57
CA GLN A 183 -27.30 -3.87 -3.31
C GLN A 183 -27.47 -3.04 -2.03
N GLY A 184 -26.58 -2.09 -1.79
CA GLY A 184 -26.59 -1.25 -0.60
C GLY A 184 -27.70 -0.18 -0.61
N LYS A 185 -27.57 0.79 0.29
CA LYS A 185 -28.42 1.98 0.33
C LYS A 185 -27.59 3.21 -0.04
N TYR A 186 -28.10 4.01 -0.97
CA TYR A 186 -27.48 5.22 -1.49
C TYR A 186 -27.62 6.36 -0.49
N THR A 187 -26.50 7.01 -0.15
CA THR A 187 -26.50 8.19 0.70
C THR A 187 -26.82 9.43 -0.11
N ILE A 188 -27.89 10.14 0.25
CA ILE A 188 -28.31 11.40 -0.38
C ILE A 188 -28.07 12.55 0.59
N GLN A 189 -27.33 13.57 0.13
CA GLN A 189 -27.02 14.76 0.91
C GLN A 189 -28.14 15.79 0.82
N GLY A 190 -28.61 16.24 1.98
CA GLY A 190 -29.68 17.24 2.06
C GLY A 190 -30.97 16.76 1.38
N SER A 191 -31.54 17.62 0.53
CA SER A 191 -32.80 17.31 -0.17
C SER A 191 -32.65 16.35 -1.36
N GLY A 192 -31.42 16.09 -1.84
CA GLY A 192 -31.17 15.31 -3.05
C GLY A 192 -31.61 15.99 -4.35
N LYS A 193 -32.10 17.23 -4.30
CA LYS A 193 -32.63 17.98 -5.45
C LYS A 193 -31.55 18.75 -6.23
N GLN A 194 -30.28 18.51 -5.92
CA GLN A 194 -29.20 19.16 -6.63
C GLN A 194 -29.13 18.64 -8.06
N LEU A 195 -29.01 19.55 -9.02
CA LEU A 195 -28.86 19.24 -10.44
C LEU A 195 -27.38 19.26 -10.80
N ARG A 196 -26.94 18.19 -11.48
CA ARG A 196 -25.57 18.06 -11.99
C ARG A 196 -25.62 17.63 -13.45
N TYR A 197 -24.84 18.30 -14.28
CA TYR A 197 -24.58 17.87 -15.66
C TYR A 197 -23.32 17.00 -15.64
N ALA A 198 -23.28 15.94 -16.44
CA ALA A 198 -22.20 14.97 -16.42
C ALA A 198 -21.67 14.75 -17.84
N ASN A 199 -20.34 14.76 -18.05
CA ASN A 199 -19.69 14.53 -19.35
C ASN A 199 -18.86 13.25 -19.40
N SER A 200 -18.95 12.48 -20.50
CA SER A 200 -18.35 11.14 -20.66
C SER A 200 -17.00 11.07 -21.43
N LYS A 201 -16.45 12.16 -22.01
CA LYS A 201 -15.20 12.06 -22.81
C LYS A 201 -14.27 13.28 -22.81
N ILE A 202 -12.97 12.99 -23.02
CA ILE A 202 -11.84 13.95 -23.01
C ILE A 202 -11.25 14.23 -24.41
N ARG A 203 -11.87 13.65 -25.46
CA ARG A 203 -11.52 13.82 -26.90
C ARG A 203 -11.48 15.29 -27.38
N MET A 204 -12.03 16.17 -26.58
CA MET A 204 -12.18 17.60 -26.77
C MET A 204 -10.86 18.38 -26.66
N LEU A 205 -9.95 17.96 -25.78
CA LEU A 205 -8.70 18.68 -25.51
C LEU A 205 -7.66 18.49 -26.64
N SER A 206 -7.71 17.38 -27.38
CA SER A 206 -6.86 17.13 -28.56
C SER A 206 -7.34 17.91 -29.80
N GLN A 207 -8.64 18.12 -29.94
CA GLN A 207 -9.20 18.95 -31.02
C GLN A 207 -9.01 20.45 -30.76
N GLY A 208 -9.23 20.90 -29.51
CA GLY A 208 -8.95 22.29 -29.12
C GLY A 208 -7.47 22.64 -29.30
N SER A 209 -6.56 21.81 -28.79
CA SER A 209 -5.12 22.07 -28.92
C SER A 209 -4.61 22.16 -30.36
N SER A 210 -5.27 21.57 -31.35
CA SER A 210 -4.86 21.68 -32.77
C SER A 210 -5.53 22.84 -33.54
N LYS A 211 -6.77 23.22 -33.16
CA LYS A 211 -7.59 24.21 -33.88
C LYS A 211 -7.71 25.59 -33.24
N LEU A 212 -7.23 25.79 -32.01
CA LEU A 212 -7.41 27.06 -31.31
C LEU A 212 -6.63 28.23 -31.97
N PRO A 213 -7.29 29.37 -32.24
CA PRO A 213 -6.63 30.60 -32.69
C PRO A 213 -5.70 31.18 -31.61
N LYS A 214 -4.78 32.09 -32.01
CA LYS A 214 -3.79 32.75 -31.12
C LYS A 214 -4.40 33.66 -30.02
N SER A 215 -5.73 33.82 -29.98
CA SER A 215 -6.41 34.69 -29.03
C SER A 215 -6.65 33.99 -27.68
N LYS A 216 -6.76 34.81 -26.62
CA LYS A 216 -7.04 34.39 -25.23
C LYS A 216 -8.46 33.81 -25.14
N VAL A 217 -8.62 32.52 -25.39
CA VAL A 217 -9.93 31.86 -25.42
C VAL A 217 -10.14 31.08 -24.13
N ASN A 218 -11.09 31.55 -23.30
CA ASN A 218 -11.79 30.66 -22.37
C ASN A 218 -12.72 29.77 -23.20
N ILE A 219 -12.82 28.48 -22.88
CA ILE A 219 -13.69 27.53 -23.58
C ILE A 219 -14.55 26.80 -22.55
N LEU A 220 -15.87 26.78 -22.77
CA LEU A 220 -16.84 26.05 -21.98
C LEU A 220 -17.35 24.79 -22.69
N PHE A 221 -17.74 23.77 -21.91
CA PHE A 221 -18.18 22.46 -22.41
C PHE A 221 -19.33 21.86 -21.60
N LYS A 222 -20.48 21.57 -22.23
CA LYS A 222 -21.79 21.19 -21.68
C LYS A 222 -22.16 19.84 -22.25
N ASP A 223 -22.82 19.02 -21.44
CA ASP A 223 -23.59 17.89 -21.92
C ASP A 223 -25.10 18.19 -21.82
N LEU A 224 -25.88 17.62 -22.73
CA LEU A 224 -27.34 17.70 -22.73
C LEU A 224 -27.87 16.60 -21.80
N GLU A 225 -28.18 16.97 -20.55
CA GLU A 225 -29.21 16.38 -19.67
C GLU A 225 -28.96 16.81 -18.21
N SER A 226 -30.05 17.15 -17.51
CA SER A 226 -30.05 17.55 -16.11
C SER A 226 -30.71 16.44 -15.29
N ASN A 227 -29.94 15.74 -14.47
CA ASN A 227 -30.47 14.67 -13.62
C ASN A 227 -30.41 15.08 -12.15
N LEU A 228 -31.47 14.79 -11.39
CA LEU A 228 -31.41 14.84 -9.94
C LEU A 228 -30.46 13.74 -9.47
N VAL A 229 -29.77 13.96 -8.35
CA VAL A 229 -28.86 12.93 -7.78
C VAL A 229 -29.61 11.62 -7.51
N ALA A 230 -30.89 11.70 -7.14
CA ALA A 230 -31.75 10.54 -6.97
C ALA A 230 -32.00 9.78 -8.28
N ASP A 231 -32.25 10.47 -9.39
CA ASP A 231 -32.47 9.85 -10.70
C ASP A 231 -31.19 9.19 -11.21
N LEU A 232 -30.04 9.84 -10.99
CA LEU A 232 -28.73 9.26 -11.29
C LEU A 232 -28.52 7.92 -10.55
N ALA A 233 -28.94 7.82 -9.29
CA ALA A 233 -28.86 6.57 -8.53
C ALA A 233 -29.75 5.47 -9.16
N GLN A 234 -30.95 5.81 -9.63
CA GLN A 234 -31.84 4.86 -10.32
C GLN A 234 -31.22 4.36 -11.62
N VAL A 235 -30.66 5.26 -12.43
CA VAL A 235 -29.99 4.90 -13.68
C VAL A 235 -28.80 3.97 -13.42
N ILE A 236 -27.96 4.30 -12.44
CA ILE A 236 -26.79 3.47 -12.09
C ILE A 236 -27.22 2.10 -11.56
N GLN A 237 -28.24 2.04 -10.68
CA GLN A 237 -28.76 0.79 -10.16
C GLN A 237 -29.24 -0.12 -11.29
N ALA A 238 -30.09 0.42 -12.18
CA ALA A 238 -30.63 -0.34 -13.30
C ALA A 238 -29.53 -0.83 -14.25
N GLU A 239 -28.54 0.00 -14.54
CA GLU A 239 -27.46 -0.35 -15.45
C GLU A 239 -26.51 -1.41 -14.87
N VAL A 240 -26.19 -1.32 -13.57
CA VAL A 240 -25.41 -2.35 -12.87
C VAL A 240 -26.19 -3.67 -12.81
N ASP A 241 -27.50 -3.63 -12.55
CA ASP A 241 -28.35 -4.83 -12.52
C ASP A 241 -28.36 -5.55 -13.88
N ARG A 242 -28.54 -4.79 -14.96
CA ARG A 242 -28.52 -5.31 -16.34
C ARG A 242 -27.18 -5.98 -16.67
N GLN A 243 -26.06 -5.32 -16.38
CA GLN A 243 -24.74 -5.84 -16.73
C GLN A 243 -24.30 -7.02 -15.86
N LEU A 244 -24.82 -7.15 -14.64
CA LEU A 244 -24.63 -8.32 -13.79
C LEU A 244 -25.61 -9.47 -14.08
N GLY A 245 -26.57 -9.28 -14.99
CA GLY A 245 -27.56 -10.29 -15.35
C GLY A 245 -28.57 -10.58 -14.23
N ARG A 246 -28.88 -9.59 -13.38
CA ARG A 246 -29.85 -9.72 -12.28
C ARG A 246 -31.13 -8.90 -12.56
N GLU A 247 -32.17 -9.17 -11.78
CA GLU A 247 -33.41 -8.40 -11.84
C GLU A 247 -33.15 -6.93 -11.49
N VAL A 248 -33.75 -6.02 -12.26
CA VAL A 248 -33.61 -4.57 -12.04
C VAL A 248 -34.40 -4.17 -10.80
N THR A 249 -33.70 -3.60 -9.83
CA THR A 249 -34.26 -3.15 -8.56
C THR A 249 -34.23 -1.63 -8.46
N ALA A 250 -35.12 -1.07 -7.65
CA ALA A 250 -35.11 0.36 -7.38
C ALA A 250 -33.99 0.74 -6.39
N ALA A 251 -33.35 1.89 -6.62
CA ALA A 251 -32.39 2.44 -5.69
C ALA A 251 -33.05 2.76 -4.33
N ARG A 252 -32.38 2.38 -3.24
CA ARG A 252 -32.84 2.59 -1.86
C ARG A 252 -32.01 3.68 -1.21
N PHE A 253 -32.63 4.64 -0.53
CA PHE A 253 -31.93 5.83 -0.06
C PHE A 253 -31.81 5.90 1.47
N ILE A 254 -30.74 6.55 1.93
CA ILE A 254 -30.57 7.05 3.31
C ILE A 254 -30.23 8.54 3.21
N SER A 255 -30.96 9.36 3.96
CA SER A 255 -30.67 10.78 4.07
C SER A 255 -29.50 11.03 5.01
N ILE A 256 -28.57 11.90 4.61
CA ILE A 256 -27.48 12.39 5.43
C ILE A 256 -27.48 13.93 5.42
N PRO A 257 -26.90 14.58 6.46
CA PRO A 257 -26.81 16.04 6.51
C PRO A 257 -26.18 16.62 5.24
N ASP A 258 -26.66 17.80 4.84
CA ASP A 258 -26.10 18.52 3.69
C ASP A 258 -24.70 19.06 4.01
N ARG A 259 -23.97 19.43 2.97
CA ARG A 259 -22.69 20.13 3.12
C ARG A 259 -22.95 21.57 3.61
N PRO A 260 -21.98 22.20 4.30
CA PRO A 260 -22.11 23.58 4.75
C PRO A 260 -22.48 24.56 3.62
N TYR A 261 -22.02 24.30 2.40
CA TYR A 261 -22.45 24.98 1.19
C TYR A 261 -22.47 24.01 0.01
N ASN A 262 -23.58 23.98 -0.73
CA ASN A 262 -23.82 23.05 -1.84
C ASN A 262 -24.56 23.77 -2.96
N ASP A 263 -23.86 24.12 -4.03
CA ASP A 263 -24.46 24.75 -5.20
C ASP A 263 -25.58 23.84 -5.76
N MET A 264 -26.75 24.42 -6.01
CA MET A 264 -27.91 23.65 -6.43
C MET A 264 -27.83 23.25 -7.91
N ARG A 265 -27.22 24.09 -8.76
CA ARG A 265 -27.11 23.85 -10.20
C ARG A 265 -25.91 24.56 -10.80
N TYR A 266 -25.14 23.83 -11.62
CA TYR A 266 -24.17 24.43 -12.52
C TYR A 266 -24.70 24.39 -13.95
N LEU A 267 -25.05 25.55 -14.51
CA LEU A 267 -25.51 25.65 -15.90
C LEU A 267 -24.53 26.50 -16.71
N ILE A 268 -23.95 25.93 -17.76
CA ILE A 268 -22.99 26.63 -18.65
C ILE A 268 -23.47 26.62 -20.10
N ASP A 269 -23.01 27.62 -20.86
CA ASP A 269 -23.25 27.79 -22.29
C ASP A 269 -22.00 27.38 -23.08
N ILE A 270 -22.18 26.65 -24.19
CA ILE A 270 -21.09 26.15 -25.05
C ILE A 270 -21.10 26.67 -26.47
N SER A 271 -21.99 27.60 -26.80
CA SER A 271 -22.13 28.10 -28.17
C SER A 271 -20.81 28.63 -28.73
N LYS A 272 -19.90 29.10 -27.87
CA LYS A 272 -18.55 29.49 -28.27
C LYS A 272 -17.70 28.29 -28.73
N ALA A 273 -17.68 27.19 -27.97
CA ALA A 273 -16.96 25.98 -28.36
C ALA A 273 -17.53 25.37 -29.65
N GLU A 274 -18.85 25.36 -29.79
CA GLU A 274 -19.53 24.91 -31.01
C GLU A 274 -19.12 25.75 -32.22
N LYS A 275 -19.20 27.08 -32.08
CA LYS A 275 -18.90 28.02 -33.17
C LYS A 275 -17.43 28.09 -33.54
N GLU A 276 -16.53 28.14 -32.56
CA GLU A 276 -15.10 28.36 -32.80
C GLU A 276 -14.32 27.06 -33.04
N LEU A 277 -14.77 25.93 -32.48
CA LEU A 277 -14.04 24.65 -32.56
C LEU A 277 -14.80 23.59 -33.37
N GLY A 278 -16.09 23.80 -33.66
CA GLY A 278 -16.96 22.77 -34.22
C GLY A 278 -17.17 21.62 -33.24
N TRP A 279 -17.07 21.88 -31.94
CA TRP A 279 -17.17 20.84 -30.92
C TRP A 279 -18.61 20.73 -30.41
N THR A 280 -19.14 19.51 -30.40
CA THR A 280 -20.39 19.14 -29.73
C THR A 280 -20.21 17.79 -29.02
N PRO A 281 -20.96 17.51 -27.93
CA PRO A 281 -20.97 16.18 -27.31
C PRO A 281 -21.33 15.09 -28.32
N GLN A 282 -20.60 13.97 -28.30
CA GLN A 282 -20.75 12.88 -29.27
C GLN A 282 -21.29 11.59 -28.64
N ILE A 283 -21.41 11.55 -27.31
CA ILE A 283 -21.84 10.37 -26.56
C ILE A 283 -23.03 10.81 -25.72
N SER A 284 -24.15 10.09 -25.85
CA SER A 284 -25.31 10.32 -24.99
C SER A 284 -25.01 9.93 -23.54
N PHE A 285 -25.75 10.51 -22.60
CA PHE A 285 -25.61 10.18 -21.18
C PHE A 285 -25.72 8.68 -20.92
N GLU A 286 -26.70 8.03 -21.55
CA GLU A 286 -26.98 6.59 -21.48
C GLU A 286 -25.78 5.74 -21.92
N GLU A 287 -25.21 6.03 -23.10
CA GLU A 287 -24.04 5.31 -23.62
C GLU A 287 -22.81 5.56 -22.74
N GLY A 288 -22.62 6.78 -22.26
CA GLY A 288 -21.56 7.12 -21.32
C GLY A 288 -21.67 6.33 -20.02
N MET A 289 -22.88 6.19 -19.48
CA MET A 289 -23.12 5.47 -18.22
C MET A 289 -22.90 3.97 -18.39
N ARG A 290 -23.44 3.38 -19.46
CA ARG A 290 -23.22 1.98 -19.82
C ARG A 290 -21.73 1.63 -19.87
N ARG A 291 -20.92 2.45 -20.53
CA ARG A 291 -19.46 2.28 -20.61
C ARG A 291 -18.77 2.44 -19.26
N THR A 292 -19.22 3.39 -18.45
CA THR A 292 -18.66 3.65 -17.12
C THR A 292 -18.88 2.46 -16.19
N VAL A 293 -20.12 1.94 -16.17
CA VAL A 293 -20.48 0.73 -15.42
C VAL A 293 -19.68 -0.47 -15.92
N ALA A 294 -19.60 -0.68 -17.23
CA ALA A 294 -18.83 -1.79 -17.81
C ALA A 294 -17.35 -1.74 -17.41
N SER A 295 -16.74 -0.55 -17.41
CA SER A 295 -15.37 -0.37 -16.95
C SER A 295 -15.20 -0.66 -15.46
N ALA A 296 -16.20 -0.35 -14.63
CA ALA A 296 -16.16 -0.54 -13.18
C ALA A 296 -16.47 -1.98 -12.76
N LEU A 297 -17.22 -2.72 -13.58
CA LEU A 297 -17.52 -4.15 -13.41
C LEU A 297 -16.43 -5.06 -13.98
N LYS A 298 -15.65 -4.58 -14.96
CA LYS A 298 -14.48 -5.31 -15.43
C LYS A 298 -13.58 -5.60 -14.23
N PRO A 299 -13.21 -6.87 -13.97
CA PRO A 299 -12.20 -7.17 -12.98
C PRO A 299 -10.99 -6.29 -13.28
N LYS A 300 -10.61 -5.43 -12.33
CA LYS A 300 -9.30 -4.80 -12.44
C LYS A 300 -8.32 -5.96 -12.43
N ASP A 301 -7.56 -6.13 -13.51
CA ASP A 301 -6.42 -7.05 -13.48
C ASP A 301 -5.67 -6.69 -12.21
N SER A 302 -5.60 -7.62 -11.25
CA SER A 302 -4.79 -7.38 -10.07
C SER A 302 -3.40 -7.17 -10.61
N VAL A 303 -2.93 -5.92 -10.65
CA VAL A 303 -1.53 -5.65 -10.91
C VAL A 303 -0.84 -6.41 -9.79
N LYS A 304 -0.26 -7.56 -10.13
CA LYS A 304 0.35 -8.42 -9.12
C LYS A 304 1.36 -7.56 -8.39
N MET A 305 1.32 -7.60 -7.06
CA MET A 305 2.28 -6.87 -6.24
C MET A 305 3.70 -7.15 -6.76
N HIS A 306 4.44 -6.10 -7.09
CA HIS A 306 5.86 -6.23 -7.45
C HIS A 306 6.68 -6.00 -6.19
N VAL A 307 7.50 -6.99 -5.81
CA VAL A 307 8.25 -6.95 -4.54
C VAL A 307 9.73 -6.69 -4.82
N ALA A 308 10.31 -5.67 -4.18
CA ALA A 308 11.75 -5.54 -4.04
C ALA A 308 12.18 -6.14 -2.70
N LEU A 309 12.89 -7.27 -2.72
CA LEU A 309 13.25 -8.00 -1.51
C LEU A 309 14.70 -7.70 -1.09
N TYR A 310 14.82 -6.97 0.02
CA TYR A 310 16.09 -6.78 0.72
C TYR A 310 16.37 -7.94 1.68
N GLY A 311 17.61 -8.40 1.72
CA GLY A 311 17.98 -9.55 2.55
C GLY A 311 17.44 -10.90 2.06
N GLY A 312 17.00 -10.99 0.79
CA GLY A 312 16.47 -12.22 0.19
C GLY A 312 17.44 -13.41 0.27
N ASN A 313 18.75 -13.17 0.25
CA ASN A 313 19.75 -14.23 0.40
C ASN A 313 19.86 -14.80 1.82
N GLY A 314 19.22 -14.19 2.82
CA GLY A 314 19.17 -14.70 4.18
C GLY A 314 18.11 -15.78 4.35
N TYR A 315 18.23 -16.59 5.41
CA TYR A 315 17.31 -17.70 5.72
C TYR A 315 15.82 -17.33 5.68
N VAL A 316 15.43 -16.25 6.36
CA VAL A 316 14.05 -15.74 6.36
C VAL A 316 13.62 -15.25 4.97
N GLY A 317 14.53 -14.58 4.25
CA GLY A 317 14.29 -14.09 2.89
C GLY A 317 14.13 -15.20 1.86
N GLN A 318 14.88 -16.30 1.98
CA GLN A 318 14.74 -17.47 1.11
C GLN A 318 13.40 -18.19 1.34
N ALA A 319 12.93 -18.26 2.59
CA ALA A 319 11.60 -18.79 2.90
C ALA A 319 10.51 -17.92 2.26
N LEU A 320 10.62 -16.59 2.33
CA LEU A 320 9.66 -15.67 1.70
C LEU A 320 9.64 -15.81 0.17
N GLN A 321 10.80 -15.95 -0.47
CA GLN A 321 10.89 -16.16 -1.92
C GLN A 321 10.09 -17.38 -2.40
N LYS A 322 10.07 -18.46 -1.61
CA LYS A 322 9.30 -19.67 -1.94
C LYS A 322 7.80 -19.41 -1.90
N VAL A 323 7.32 -18.69 -0.89
CA VAL A 323 5.91 -18.29 -0.78
C VAL A 323 5.52 -17.36 -1.94
N LEU A 324 6.37 -16.37 -2.27
CA LEU A 324 6.16 -15.47 -3.41
C LEU A 324 6.10 -16.23 -4.74
N ASN A 325 7.00 -17.20 -4.96
CA ASN A 325 6.98 -18.06 -6.14
C ASN A 325 5.68 -18.87 -6.24
N ASN A 326 5.22 -19.47 -5.15
CA ASN A 326 3.98 -20.27 -5.10
C ASN A 326 2.75 -19.40 -5.41
N ARG A 327 2.70 -18.18 -4.86
CA ARG A 327 1.67 -17.17 -5.14
C ARG A 327 1.82 -16.52 -6.53
N LYS A 328 2.88 -16.84 -7.28
CA LYS A 328 3.23 -16.24 -8.58
C LYS A 328 3.32 -14.71 -8.50
N VAL A 329 3.86 -14.19 -7.40
CA VAL A 329 4.09 -12.76 -7.15
C VAL A 329 5.48 -12.39 -7.69
N PRO A 330 5.59 -11.45 -8.65
CA PRO A 330 6.88 -11.06 -9.20
C PRO A 330 7.73 -10.34 -8.15
N TYR A 331 9.02 -10.70 -8.06
CA TYR A 331 9.95 -10.01 -7.18
C TYR A 331 11.36 -9.88 -7.79
N VAL A 332 12.10 -8.90 -7.28
CA VAL A 332 13.52 -8.69 -7.56
C VAL A 332 14.32 -8.72 -6.26
N LEU A 333 15.52 -9.31 -6.29
CA LEU A 333 16.42 -9.30 -5.16
C LEU A 333 17.29 -8.05 -5.18
N ALA A 334 17.28 -7.30 -4.08
CA ALA A 334 18.14 -6.14 -3.95
C ALA A 334 19.63 -6.56 -3.89
N LYS A 335 20.49 -5.84 -4.62
CA LYS A 335 21.94 -6.09 -4.66
C LYS A 335 22.69 -5.48 -3.47
N GLY A 336 22.09 -4.52 -2.77
CA GLY A 336 22.68 -3.78 -1.65
C GLY A 336 21.98 -4.00 -0.31
N LYS A 337 22.57 -3.44 0.76
CA LYS A 337 21.90 -3.29 2.07
C LYS A 337 21.01 -2.05 2.03
N VAL A 338 19.88 -2.10 2.73
CA VAL A 338 19.02 -0.92 2.96
C VAL A 338 19.84 0.18 3.63
N GLY A 339 19.76 1.41 3.11
CA GLY A 339 20.29 2.58 3.80
C GLY A 339 21.61 3.17 3.30
N PHE A 340 21.88 3.13 2.00
CA PHE A 340 22.80 4.11 1.38
C PHE A 340 22.04 4.88 0.32
N ASP A 341 21.93 6.20 0.54
CA ASP A 341 21.37 7.25 -0.31
C ASP A 341 20.06 6.91 -1.04
N ASN A 342 18.98 7.60 -0.64
CA ASN A 342 17.71 7.80 -1.40
C ASN A 342 16.50 6.90 -1.06
N ASP A 343 16.62 5.86 -0.23
CA ASP A 343 15.48 4.94 0.06
C ASP A 343 14.32 5.59 0.86
N LYS A 344 14.62 6.56 1.74
CA LYS A 344 13.60 7.23 2.57
C LYS A 344 12.67 8.15 1.76
N ASP A 345 13.19 8.78 0.71
CA ASP A 345 12.43 9.69 -0.13
C ASP A 345 11.60 8.94 -1.18
N VAL A 346 12.06 7.74 -1.57
CA VAL A 346 11.39 6.87 -2.55
C VAL A 346 10.09 6.26 -2.01
N SER A 347 10.04 5.79 -0.76
CA SER A 347 8.84 5.14 -0.22
C SER A 347 7.63 6.09 -0.12
N PHE A 348 7.83 7.33 0.34
CA PHE A 348 6.77 8.34 0.49
C PHE A 348 6.34 8.94 -0.86
N ALA A 349 7.29 9.21 -1.76
CA ALA A 349 6.99 9.82 -3.07
C ALA A 349 6.36 8.81 -4.05
N MET A 350 6.75 7.54 -4.01
CA MET A 350 6.28 6.51 -4.94
C MET A 350 5.10 5.67 -4.42
N GLY A 351 4.66 5.89 -3.18
CA GLY A 351 3.55 5.14 -2.57
C GLY A 351 3.86 3.65 -2.42
N ILE A 352 5.10 3.32 -2.05
CA ILE A 352 5.56 1.94 -1.87
C ILE A 352 5.18 1.45 -0.48
N HIS A 353 4.42 0.36 -0.42
CA HIS A 353 4.15 -0.36 0.82
C HIS A 353 5.43 -1.03 1.35
N PHE A 354 5.84 -0.70 2.57
CA PHE A 354 7.09 -1.20 3.15
C PHE A 354 6.84 -2.20 4.27
N THR A 355 7.31 -3.43 4.10
CA THR A 355 7.25 -4.47 5.12
C THR A 355 8.63 -4.75 5.69
N TYR A 356 8.79 -4.47 6.98
CA TYR A 356 9.96 -4.82 7.75
C TYR A 356 9.69 -6.09 8.56
N VAL A 357 10.45 -7.16 8.28
CA VAL A 357 10.42 -8.39 9.08
C VAL A 357 11.48 -8.29 10.18
N GLY A 358 11.03 -7.82 11.34
CA GLY A 358 11.81 -7.61 12.55
C GLY A 358 11.73 -8.79 13.53
N THR A 359 12.37 -8.65 14.68
CA THR A 359 12.36 -9.70 15.71
C THR A 359 11.47 -9.30 16.88
N GLY A 360 10.72 -10.25 17.43
CA GLY A 360 9.98 -10.09 18.68
C GLY A 360 10.83 -10.23 19.95
N TYR A 361 12.14 -10.51 19.85
CA TYR A 361 13.07 -10.59 20.99
C TYR A 361 13.48 -9.22 21.53
N ILE A 362 12.48 -8.39 21.75
CA ILE A 362 12.58 -7.00 22.21
C ILE A 362 11.73 -6.77 23.46
N PHE A 363 11.12 -7.84 23.99
CA PHE A 363 10.32 -7.85 25.21
C PHE A 363 10.94 -8.78 26.26
N ALA A 364 10.79 -8.40 27.53
CA ALA A 364 11.10 -9.20 28.70
C ALA A 364 9.86 -9.28 29.59
N TYR A 365 9.64 -10.43 30.25
CA TYR A 365 8.47 -10.64 31.09
C TYR A 365 8.45 -9.60 32.22
N ASP A 366 7.26 -9.13 32.54
CA ASP A 366 7.05 -8.11 33.56
C ASP A 366 5.77 -8.40 34.36
N ALA A 367 5.41 -7.51 35.28
CA ALA A 367 4.22 -7.70 36.11
C ALA A 367 2.90 -7.72 35.32
N LYS A 368 2.84 -7.10 34.14
CA LYS A 368 1.66 -7.09 33.25
C LYS A 368 1.64 -8.30 32.31
N HIS A 369 2.83 -8.79 31.96
CA HIS A 369 3.06 -9.91 31.06
C HIS A 369 3.89 -10.98 31.79
N PRO A 370 3.30 -11.74 32.73
CA PRO A 370 4.00 -12.82 33.41
C PRO A 370 4.09 -14.07 32.53
N ILE A 371 4.95 -15.02 32.89
CA ILE A 371 5.08 -16.31 32.21
C ILE A 371 3.75 -17.08 32.29
N GLY A 372 3.27 -17.59 31.15
CA GLY A 372 1.97 -18.25 31.05
C GLY A 372 0.75 -17.31 31.14
N GLY A 373 0.98 -16.00 31.30
CA GLY A 373 -0.05 -14.97 31.30
C GLY A 373 -0.31 -14.37 29.92
N LYS A 374 -0.82 -13.14 29.91
CA LYS A 374 -1.11 -12.40 28.68
C LYS A 374 0.19 -12.09 27.92
N GLY A 375 0.20 -12.36 26.62
CA GLY A 375 1.31 -12.00 25.73
C GLY A 375 1.39 -10.51 25.42
N PHE A 376 2.52 -10.09 24.86
CA PHE A 376 2.73 -8.71 24.39
C PHE A 376 1.97 -8.47 23.08
N THR A 377 1.24 -7.37 23.03
CA THR A 377 0.45 -6.93 21.87
C THR A 377 1.27 -6.09 20.90
N GLU A 378 0.69 -5.79 19.74
CA GLU A 378 1.23 -4.88 18.72
C GLU A 378 1.54 -3.48 19.28
N GLU A 379 0.76 -3.03 20.25
CA GLU A 379 0.85 -1.70 20.86
C GLU A 379 1.90 -1.61 21.99
N ASP A 380 2.39 -2.75 22.47
CA ASP A 380 3.35 -2.76 23.57
C ASP A 380 4.73 -2.25 23.14
N ILE A 381 5.31 -1.43 24.00
CA ILE A 381 6.61 -0.80 23.77
C ILE A 381 7.72 -1.79 24.13
N PRO A 382 8.77 -1.94 23.30
CA PRO A 382 9.92 -2.79 23.61
C PRO A 382 10.54 -2.50 24.99
N THR A 383 10.71 -3.55 25.78
CA THR A 383 11.21 -3.52 27.18
C THR A 383 12.57 -4.19 27.37
N PHE A 384 13.07 -4.98 26.41
CA PHE A 384 14.31 -5.76 26.55
C PHE A 384 15.53 -5.12 25.88
N SER A 385 16.54 -4.79 26.68
CA SER A 385 17.80 -4.17 26.24
C SER A 385 19.04 -5.01 26.54
N GLY A 386 18.89 -6.32 26.84
CA GLY A 386 19.99 -7.20 27.25
C GLY A 386 21.04 -7.51 26.18
N SER A 387 20.87 -7.03 24.94
CA SER A 387 21.86 -7.16 23.87
C SER A 387 21.87 -5.95 22.93
N SER A 388 23.00 -5.65 22.29
CA SER A 388 23.07 -4.62 21.26
C SER A 388 22.07 -4.87 20.12
N TYR A 389 21.83 -6.14 19.80
CA TYR A 389 20.83 -6.56 18.82
C TYR A 389 19.41 -6.15 19.24
N SER A 390 18.98 -6.48 20.47
CA SER A 390 17.64 -6.15 20.95
C SER A 390 17.43 -4.65 21.13
N VAL A 391 18.47 -3.92 21.54
CA VAL A 391 18.44 -2.44 21.61
C VAL A 391 18.15 -1.85 20.23
N VAL A 392 18.93 -2.21 19.20
CA VAL A 392 18.73 -1.68 17.85
C VAL A 392 17.35 -2.03 17.33
N LYS A 393 16.89 -3.27 17.53
CA LYS A 393 15.57 -3.72 17.06
C LYS A 393 14.42 -3.04 17.80
N GLY A 394 14.54 -2.80 19.10
CA GLY A 394 13.57 -2.02 19.87
C GLY A 394 13.46 -0.58 19.40
N PHE A 395 14.56 0.07 19.01
CA PHE A 395 14.52 1.39 18.38
C PHE A 395 13.89 1.35 16.98
N THR A 396 14.21 0.35 16.16
CA THR A 396 13.57 0.18 14.84
C THR A 396 12.05 0.00 14.98
N ASP A 397 11.62 -0.83 15.93
CA ASP A 397 10.20 -1.06 16.22
C ASP A 397 9.46 0.25 16.53
N ARG A 398 10.01 1.08 17.44
CA ARG A 398 9.44 2.41 17.75
C ARG A 398 9.44 3.36 16.56
N GLN A 399 10.47 3.33 15.71
CA GLN A 399 10.49 4.14 14.49
C GLN A 399 9.39 3.74 13.51
N MET A 400 9.09 2.45 13.39
CA MET A 400 7.99 1.97 12.56
C MET A 400 6.64 2.50 13.06
N SER A 401 6.40 2.53 14.38
CA SER A 401 5.20 3.18 14.95
C SER A 401 5.08 4.62 14.50
N TYR A 402 6.17 5.39 14.64
CA TYR A 402 6.18 6.81 14.28
C TYR A 402 5.77 7.05 12.82
N PHE A 403 6.22 6.20 11.89
CA PHE A 403 5.82 6.33 10.48
C PHE A 403 4.35 5.96 10.26
N ASN A 404 3.88 4.88 10.89
CA ASN A 404 2.48 4.47 10.78
C ASN A 404 1.53 5.53 11.36
N ASP A 405 1.89 6.17 12.48
CA ASP A 405 1.14 7.29 13.06
C ASP A 405 1.05 8.52 12.13
N LYS A 406 1.97 8.63 11.17
CA LYS A 406 1.97 9.66 10.12
C LYS A 406 1.22 9.22 8.85
N GLY A 407 0.49 8.11 8.91
CA GLY A 407 -0.30 7.57 7.81
C GLY A 407 0.52 6.79 6.79
N TRP A 408 1.73 6.36 7.12
CA TRP A 408 2.49 5.46 6.24
C TRP A 408 1.90 4.06 6.31
N GLU A 409 1.81 3.40 5.15
CA GLU A 409 1.28 2.04 5.04
C GLU A 409 2.43 1.03 5.19
N ASN A 410 3.01 0.95 6.37
CA ASN A 410 4.15 0.07 6.63
C ASN A 410 3.79 -1.06 7.60
N ILE A 411 4.23 -2.28 7.29
CA ILE A 411 4.11 -3.41 8.22
C ILE A 411 5.43 -3.58 8.97
N ASN A 412 5.37 -3.59 10.29
CA ASN A 412 6.45 -4.13 11.12
C ASN A 412 6.05 -5.51 11.63
N ALA A 413 6.49 -6.54 10.91
CA ALA A 413 6.21 -7.94 11.22
C ALA A 413 7.24 -8.48 12.23
N ARG A 414 6.82 -8.71 13.47
CA ARG A 414 7.65 -9.25 14.55
C ARG A 414 7.65 -10.78 14.50
N ILE A 415 8.79 -11.38 14.16
CA ILE A 415 8.97 -12.84 14.19
C ILE A 415 9.81 -13.31 15.39
N THR A 416 9.53 -14.52 15.86
CA THR A 416 10.26 -15.20 16.95
C THR A 416 10.60 -16.62 16.50
N LEU A 417 11.73 -17.19 16.97
CA LEU A 417 12.25 -18.52 16.56
C LEU A 417 11.81 -18.99 15.15
N PRO A 418 12.26 -18.35 14.05
CA PRO A 418 11.71 -18.64 12.73
C PRO A 418 12.01 -20.07 12.26
N LEU A 419 10.97 -20.85 11.98
CA LEU A 419 11.05 -22.24 11.51
C LEU A 419 10.59 -22.36 10.06
N THR A 420 11.14 -23.34 9.36
CA THR A 420 10.61 -23.83 8.08
C THR A 420 10.49 -25.35 8.13
N TYR A 421 9.78 -25.91 7.17
CA TYR A 421 9.64 -27.36 7.00
C TYR A 421 10.85 -28.01 6.31
N GLU A 422 11.88 -27.23 6.01
CA GLU A 422 13.02 -27.67 5.20
C GLU A 422 14.17 -28.13 6.07
N LEU A 423 14.45 -29.42 6.04
CA LEU A 423 15.45 -30.04 6.90
C LEU A 423 16.89 -29.89 6.39
N ASP A 424 17.09 -29.54 5.13
CA ASP A 424 18.39 -29.26 4.53
C ASP A 424 18.94 -27.87 4.90
N GLN A 425 18.12 -26.99 5.48
CA GLN A 425 18.51 -25.63 5.85
C GLN A 425 19.32 -25.58 7.16
N PRO A 426 20.63 -25.27 7.14
CA PRO A 426 21.47 -25.33 8.35
C PRO A 426 21.13 -24.30 9.43
N ARG A 427 20.35 -23.26 9.08
CA ARG A 427 19.87 -22.24 10.03
C ARG A 427 18.53 -22.60 10.67
N ASN A 428 17.76 -23.50 10.07
CA ASN A 428 16.48 -23.95 10.61
C ASN A 428 16.70 -24.73 11.91
N LEU A 429 15.96 -24.37 12.95
CA LEU A 429 16.07 -25.02 14.26
C LEU A 429 15.63 -26.48 14.19
N LEU A 430 14.61 -26.82 13.39
CA LEU A 430 14.20 -28.21 13.20
C LEU A 430 15.31 -29.04 12.56
N SER A 431 15.97 -28.52 11.52
CA SER A 431 17.17 -29.15 10.95
C SER A 431 18.27 -29.35 11.97
N LYS A 432 18.47 -28.41 12.90
CA LYS A 432 19.47 -28.56 13.96
C LYS A 432 19.06 -29.61 14.97
N ILE A 433 17.79 -29.68 15.34
CA ILE A 433 17.28 -30.71 16.26
C ILE A 433 17.41 -32.11 15.61
N ILE A 434 17.13 -32.21 14.30
CA ILE A 434 17.03 -33.50 13.57
C ILE A 434 18.37 -33.95 12.98
N ASN A 435 19.13 -33.07 12.30
CA ASN A 435 20.42 -33.42 11.67
C ASN A 435 21.59 -33.51 12.64
N TYR A 436 21.41 -33.09 13.90
CA TYR A 436 22.29 -33.54 14.98
C TYR A 436 22.00 -35.04 15.25
N LYS A 437 22.30 -35.87 14.26
CA LYS A 437 22.52 -37.30 14.42
C LYS A 437 23.57 -37.47 15.53
N LEU A 438 23.17 -38.15 16.60
CA LEU A 438 23.97 -39.23 17.20
C LEU A 438 25.22 -38.92 18.03
N GLU A 439 25.58 -37.68 18.39
CA GLU A 439 26.61 -37.42 19.42
C GLU A 439 26.30 -36.18 20.28
N ILE A 440 25.42 -36.32 21.28
CA ILE A 440 25.41 -35.41 22.42
C ILE A 440 26.35 -36.01 23.46
N LEU A 441 27.62 -35.62 23.39
CA LEU A 441 28.66 -35.99 24.35
C LEU A 441 28.54 -35.12 25.61
N CYS A 442 28.35 -35.75 26.78
CA CYS A 442 28.46 -35.08 28.07
C CYS A 442 29.91 -34.61 28.29
N PHE A 443 30.13 -33.32 28.53
CA PHE A 443 31.41 -32.81 29.04
C PHE A 443 31.30 -32.56 30.55
N TYR A 444 32.26 -33.13 31.31
CA TYR A 444 32.51 -32.81 32.71
C TYR A 444 33.44 -31.58 32.81
N GLU A 445 33.28 -30.82 33.91
CA GLU A 445 33.78 -29.45 34.19
C GLU A 445 35.31 -29.17 34.13
N SER A 446 36.15 -29.87 33.37
CA SER A 446 37.61 -29.66 33.45
C SER A 446 38.39 -29.73 32.13
N VAL A 447 38.07 -28.90 31.13
CA VAL A 447 39.05 -28.57 30.07
C VAL A 447 38.85 -27.13 29.57
N LEU A 448 39.48 -26.17 30.26
CA LEU A 448 39.77 -24.84 29.74
C LEU A 448 41.16 -24.90 29.07
N ASP A 449 41.22 -25.11 27.75
CA ASP A 449 42.29 -24.59 26.85
C ASP A 449 42.34 -25.35 25.52
N ILE A 450 41.38 -25.13 24.61
CA ILE A 450 41.62 -25.33 23.17
C ILE A 450 40.91 -24.23 22.38
N ASN A 451 41.70 -23.49 21.61
CA ASN A 451 41.39 -22.32 20.80
C ASN A 451 40.50 -22.67 19.57
N CYS A 452 39.25 -23.05 19.79
CA CYS A 452 38.24 -23.25 18.74
C CYS A 452 37.21 -22.12 18.80
N ASN A 453 36.76 -21.63 17.65
CA ASN A 453 35.76 -20.54 17.53
C ASN A 453 34.43 -20.95 18.21
N PHE A 454 34.28 -20.61 19.50
CA PHE A 454 33.47 -21.34 20.50
C PHE A 454 32.04 -20.79 20.72
N ARG A 455 31.67 -19.64 20.13
CA ARG A 455 30.47 -18.88 20.54
C ARG A 455 29.12 -19.50 20.14
N TYR A 456 29.10 -20.40 19.15
CA TYR A 456 27.88 -21.07 18.68
C TYR A 456 27.79 -22.55 19.06
N LYS A 457 28.92 -23.19 19.37
CA LYS A 457 28.95 -24.63 19.67
C LYS A 457 28.72 -24.91 21.15
N LEU A 458 29.34 -24.16 22.07
CA LEU A 458 29.18 -24.47 23.51
C LEU A 458 27.83 -24.07 24.10
N THR A 459 27.26 -22.94 23.69
CA THR A 459 25.98 -22.49 24.23
C THR A 459 24.85 -23.48 23.94
N MET A 460 24.94 -24.26 22.85
CA MET A 460 23.99 -25.32 22.54
C MET A 460 24.38 -26.68 23.15
N ILE A 461 25.67 -26.98 23.27
CA ILE A 461 26.16 -28.26 23.83
C ILE A 461 25.94 -28.35 25.36
N CYS A 462 25.97 -27.23 26.09
CA CYS A 462 25.64 -27.22 27.53
C CYS A 462 24.13 -27.34 27.82
N ILE A 463 23.26 -27.25 26.80
CA ILE A 463 21.78 -27.23 26.89
C ILE A 463 21.16 -28.63 26.67
N PHE A 464 21.94 -29.67 26.36
CA PHE A 464 21.33 -31.00 26.10
C PHE A 464 21.46 -32.02 27.22
N ARG A 465 22.03 -31.67 28.38
CA ARG A 465 21.79 -32.48 29.59
C ARG A 465 20.40 -32.20 30.17
N GLU A 466 19.92 -30.98 29.98
CA GLU A 466 18.62 -30.52 30.48
C GLU A 466 18.00 -29.52 29.48
N LEU A 467 16.80 -29.77 28.98
CA LEU A 467 16.14 -28.93 27.98
C LEU A 467 15.41 -27.76 28.66
N PHE A 468 15.51 -26.56 28.11
CA PHE A 468 14.83 -25.40 28.68
C PHE A 468 13.33 -25.45 28.38
N ASP A 469 12.52 -25.61 29.42
CA ASP A 469 11.07 -25.77 29.32
C ASP A 469 10.36 -24.44 29.59
N LEU A 470 10.62 -23.48 28.70
CA LEU A 470 9.95 -22.18 28.70
C LEU A 470 9.12 -22.05 27.43
N PRO A 471 7.79 -21.91 27.53
CA PRO A 471 6.93 -21.63 26.39
C PRO A 471 7.29 -20.27 25.77
N VAL A 472 7.62 -20.28 24.49
CA VAL A 472 7.93 -19.07 23.72
C VAL A 472 7.10 -19.05 22.43
N SER A 473 6.80 -17.85 21.93
CA SER A 473 6.22 -17.73 20.60
C SER A 473 7.23 -18.21 19.55
N ILE A 474 6.70 -18.82 18.48
CA ILE A 474 7.47 -19.24 17.32
C ILE A 474 6.79 -18.79 16.04
N SER A 475 7.57 -18.53 14.99
CA SER A 475 7.08 -18.17 13.66
C SER A 475 7.40 -19.29 12.68
N ILE A 476 6.40 -20.10 12.34
CA ILE A 476 6.48 -21.07 11.24
C ILE A 476 6.29 -20.28 9.94
N LEU A 477 7.41 -19.94 9.32
CA LEU A 477 7.46 -18.94 8.25
C LEU A 477 6.48 -19.22 7.09
N PRO A 478 6.32 -20.46 6.60
CA PRO A 478 5.35 -20.73 5.53
C PRO A 478 3.90 -20.37 5.92
N ASP A 479 3.49 -20.65 7.15
CA ASP A 479 2.13 -20.39 7.62
C ASP A 479 1.91 -18.89 7.81
N CYS A 480 2.86 -18.21 8.45
CA CYS A 480 2.74 -16.81 8.77
C CYS A 480 2.91 -15.90 7.54
N PHE A 481 3.77 -16.24 6.59
CA PHE A 481 4.01 -15.40 5.41
C PHE A 481 2.81 -15.30 4.46
N GLU A 482 1.93 -16.30 4.41
CA GLU A 482 0.68 -16.21 3.66
C GLU A 482 -0.22 -15.07 4.18
N ALA A 483 -0.33 -14.95 5.51
CA ALA A 483 -1.07 -13.87 6.15
C ALA A 483 -0.39 -12.52 5.91
N MET A 484 0.94 -12.46 6.08
CA MET A 484 1.71 -11.23 5.82
C MET A 484 1.54 -10.73 4.37
N ILE A 485 1.68 -11.60 3.37
CA ILE A 485 1.49 -11.23 1.95
C ILE A 485 0.08 -10.74 1.69
N SER A 486 -0.94 -11.38 2.28
CA SER A 486 -2.33 -10.94 2.14
C SER A 486 -2.59 -9.55 2.75
N LEU A 487 -1.84 -9.17 3.79
CA LEU A 487 -1.87 -7.81 4.35
C LEU A 487 -1.11 -6.80 3.50
N MET A 488 -0.01 -7.21 2.87
CA MET A 488 0.71 -6.39 1.89
C MET A 488 -0.18 -6.05 0.69
N GLU A 489 -0.92 -7.03 0.18
CA GLU A 489 -1.90 -6.85 -0.91
C GLU A 489 -3.02 -5.86 -0.51
N LYS A 490 -3.38 -5.80 0.78
CA LYS A 490 -4.37 -4.89 1.34
C LYS A 490 -3.77 -3.55 1.82
N ARG A 491 -2.46 -3.34 1.64
CA ARG A 491 -1.71 -2.15 2.09
C ARG A 491 -1.87 -1.84 3.58
N PHE A 492 -1.94 -2.86 4.42
CA PHE A 492 -2.10 -2.70 5.87
C PHE A 492 -0.91 -1.95 6.51
N GLY A 493 -1.16 -0.90 7.30
CA GLY A 493 -0.12 -0.23 8.09
C GLY A 493 -0.25 -0.61 9.57
N GLY A 494 0.86 -0.95 10.22
CA GLY A 494 0.88 -1.26 11.65
C GLY A 494 1.99 -2.21 12.08
N HIS A 495 1.99 -2.54 13.37
CA HIS A 495 2.74 -3.69 13.88
C HIS A 495 1.93 -4.96 13.66
N LEU A 496 2.64 -6.07 13.50
CA LEU A 496 2.03 -7.37 13.41
C LEU A 496 2.90 -8.37 14.16
N ASN A 497 2.36 -8.99 15.21
CA ASN A 497 2.98 -10.13 15.85
C ASN A 497 2.83 -11.35 14.93
N LEU A 498 3.86 -11.61 14.13
CA LEU A 498 3.85 -12.62 13.08
C LEU A 498 4.31 -13.98 13.64
N VAL A 499 3.56 -14.53 14.59
CA VAL A 499 3.85 -15.79 15.30
C VAL A 499 2.64 -16.73 15.26
N ASN A 500 2.89 -18.03 15.29
CA ASN A 500 1.79 -19.00 15.37
C ASN A 500 1.08 -18.91 16.72
N PRO A 501 -0.24 -19.18 16.75
CA PRO A 501 -1.00 -19.30 18.00
C PRO A 501 -0.40 -20.34 18.94
N GLY A 502 -0.47 -20.05 20.24
CA GLY A 502 0.01 -20.94 21.29
C GLY A 502 1.55 -20.99 21.39
N PRO A 503 2.15 -20.43 22.47
CA PRO A 503 3.58 -20.60 22.69
C PRO A 503 3.91 -22.08 22.93
N ILE A 504 5.14 -22.48 22.57
CA ILE A 504 5.64 -23.85 22.73
C ILE A 504 7.08 -23.82 23.21
N SER A 505 7.46 -24.76 24.07
CA SER A 505 8.83 -24.90 24.56
C SER A 505 9.68 -25.79 23.66
N LEU A 506 11.01 -25.67 23.76
CA LEU A 506 11.92 -26.58 23.07
C LEU A 506 11.75 -28.03 23.51
N TYR A 507 11.43 -28.24 24.79
CA TYR A 507 11.16 -29.56 25.36
C TYR A 507 9.92 -30.19 24.71
N GLU A 508 8.83 -29.43 24.58
CA GLU A 508 7.60 -29.89 23.91
C GLU A 508 7.82 -30.24 22.43
N ILE A 509 8.63 -29.45 21.69
CA ILE A 509 8.96 -29.77 20.29
C ILE A 509 9.68 -31.12 20.18
N VAL A 510 10.61 -31.41 21.09
CA VAL A 510 11.34 -32.68 21.12
C VAL A 510 10.40 -33.83 21.47
N LEU A 511 9.45 -33.64 22.38
CA LEU A 511 8.44 -34.65 22.70
C LEU A 511 7.53 -34.94 21.50
N LEU A 512 7.05 -33.91 20.79
CA LEU A 512 6.24 -34.08 19.57
C LEU A 512 7.01 -34.87 18.50
N TYR A 513 8.31 -34.63 18.36
CA TYR A 513 9.14 -35.38 17.43
C TYR A 513 9.30 -36.85 17.86
N LYS A 514 9.44 -37.12 19.18
CA LYS A 514 9.49 -38.47 19.76
C LYS A 514 8.19 -39.25 19.52
N GLU A 515 7.03 -38.60 19.70
CA GLU A 515 5.70 -39.21 19.50
C GLU A 515 5.49 -39.73 18.07
N VAL A 516 6.06 -39.07 17.07
CA VAL A 516 5.94 -39.48 15.66
C VAL A 516 6.81 -40.72 15.35
N GLY A 517 7.79 -41.04 16.19
CA GLY A 517 8.52 -42.31 16.17
C GLY A 517 9.54 -42.45 15.03
N TYR A 518 10.06 -41.33 14.51
CA TYR A 518 11.06 -41.36 13.42
C TYR A 518 12.44 -41.87 13.90
N PHE A 519 12.78 -41.67 15.19
CA PHE A 519 13.97 -42.25 15.86
C PHE A 519 13.74 -42.42 17.38
N ASP A 520 14.29 -43.50 17.96
CA ASP A 520 14.51 -43.61 19.41
C ASP A 520 15.73 -42.75 19.81
N PHE A 521 15.51 -41.61 20.49
CA PHE A 521 16.61 -40.82 21.05
C PHE A 521 16.90 -41.26 22.49
N TYR A 522 18.19 -41.38 22.81
CA TYR A 522 18.70 -41.81 24.10
C TYR A 522 19.89 -40.93 24.51
N PHE A 523 19.84 -40.28 25.68
CA PHE A 523 20.99 -39.56 26.23
C PHE A 523 21.90 -40.56 26.95
N ARG A 524 23.20 -40.63 26.63
CA ARG A 524 24.14 -41.57 27.28
C ARG A 524 25.00 -40.81 28.28
N LYS A 525 25.09 -41.33 29.51
CA LYS A 525 25.68 -40.60 30.65
C LYS A 525 27.22 -40.52 30.63
N ASP A 526 27.89 -41.42 29.91
CA ASP A 526 29.33 -41.63 30.05
C ASP A 526 30.03 -41.83 28.69
N CYS A 527 31.14 -41.11 28.48
CA CYS A 527 32.06 -41.30 27.35
C CYS A 527 33.50 -41.30 27.84
N THR A 528 34.25 -42.32 27.41
CA THR A 528 35.68 -42.44 27.72
C THR A 528 36.50 -41.99 26.52
N LEU A 529 37.46 -41.10 26.74
CA LEU A 529 38.38 -40.64 25.70
C LEU A 529 39.50 -41.66 25.51
N LEU A 530 39.57 -42.31 24.35
CA LEU A 530 40.70 -43.16 23.98
C LEU A 530 41.69 -42.34 23.16
N THR A 531 42.91 -42.19 23.67
CA THR A 531 44.00 -41.52 22.95
C THR A 531 44.83 -42.55 22.17
N GLY A 532 44.57 -42.64 20.87
CA GLY A 532 45.43 -43.36 19.91
C GLY A 532 46.12 -42.38 18.97
N LYS A 533 47.41 -42.62 18.66
CA LYS A 533 48.24 -41.73 17.83
C LYS A 533 47.49 -41.29 16.55
N LYS A 534 46.98 -40.05 16.58
CA LYS A 534 46.32 -39.27 15.51
C LYS A 534 44.77 -39.30 15.37
N LYS A 535 44.00 -39.94 16.26
CA LYS A 535 42.53 -39.70 16.32
C LYS A 535 42.01 -39.73 17.76
N LEU A 536 41.17 -38.76 18.10
CA LEU A 536 40.29 -38.82 19.28
C LEU A 536 39.17 -39.81 18.93
N ILE A 537 39.07 -40.90 19.67
CA ILE A 537 37.96 -41.87 19.56
C ILE A 537 37.19 -41.79 20.88
N PHE A 538 35.91 -41.46 20.80
CA PHE A 538 35.00 -41.49 21.95
C PHE A 538 34.33 -42.86 22.01
N GLN A 539 34.51 -43.58 23.13
CA GLN A 539 33.80 -44.83 23.37
C GLN A 539 32.64 -44.56 24.34
N ILE A 540 31.41 -44.82 23.88
CA ILE A 540 30.17 -44.65 24.64
C ILE A 540 29.99 -45.86 25.56
N THR A 541 29.91 -45.65 26.87
CA THR A 541 29.80 -46.73 27.88
C THR A 541 28.75 -46.42 28.94
N GLY A 542 27.45 -46.46 28.59
CA GLY A 542 26.37 -46.23 29.57
C GLY A 542 24.98 -46.59 29.04
N LYS A 543 23.97 -46.74 29.91
CA LYS A 543 22.54 -46.92 29.51
C LYS A 543 21.93 -45.59 29.04
N PRO A 544 20.89 -45.62 28.20
CA PRO A 544 20.09 -44.44 27.90
C PRO A 544 19.48 -43.77 29.12
N VAL A 545 19.31 -42.45 29.05
CA VAL A 545 18.64 -41.59 30.03
C VAL A 545 17.76 -40.61 29.26
N ASP A 546 16.61 -40.23 29.81
CA ASP A 546 15.76 -39.15 29.28
C ASP A 546 16.26 -37.77 29.77
N PRO A 547 16.18 -36.71 28.93
CA PRO A 547 16.61 -35.38 29.31
C PRO A 547 15.66 -34.81 30.37
N GLN A 548 16.20 -34.15 31.39
CA GLN A 548 15.37 -33.51 32.42
C GLN A 548 15.07 -32.06 32.02
N PRO A 549 13.85 -31.55 32.19
CA PRO A 549 13.55 -30.16 31.89
C PRO A 549 14.18 -29.21 32.92
N ILE A 550 14.82 -28.13 32.47
CA ILE A 550 15.11 -26.96 33.31
C ILE A 550 13.82 -26.14 33.37
N GLY A 551 13.09 -26.28 34.48
CA GLY A 551 11.87 -25.53 34.72
C GLY A 551 12.14 -24.05 34.98
N ILE A 552 11.11 -23.22 34.75
CA ILE A 552 11.16 -21.77 34.96
C ILE A 552 11.45 -21.40 36.43
N ASP A 553 11.04 -22.24 37.39
CA ASP A 553 11.22 -21.99 38.83
C ASP A 553 12.61 -22.39 39.35
N THR A 554 13.45 -23.00 38.52
CA THR A 554 14.82 -23.37 38.91
C THR A 554 15.73 -22.14 38.92
N GLU A 555 16.73 -22.10 39.81
CA GLU A 555 17.72 -21.02 39.86
C GLU A 555 18.38 -20.77 38.50
N ARG A 556 18.71 -21.87 37.81
CA ARG A 556 19.27 -21.85 36.45
C ARG A 556 18.26 -21.30 35.42
N GLY A 557 16.98 -21.64 35.55
CA GLY A 557 15.90 -21.12 34.70
C GLY A 557 15.69 -19.61 34.87
N GLN A 558 15.70 -19.13 36.11
CA GLN A 558 15.59 -17.70 36.43
C GLN A 558 16.78 -16.88 35.90
N LEU A 559 18.00 -17.41 35.99
CA LEU A 559 19.19 -16.77 35.41
C LEU A 559 19.13 -16.67 33.88
N LEU A 560 18.58 -17.70 33.22
CA LEU A 560 18.38 -17.71 31.76
C LEU A 560 17.28 -16.73 31.31
N LEU A 561 16.21 -16.60 32.08
CA LEU A 561 15.13 -15.62 31.85
C LEU A 561 15.63 -14.17 31.95
N ALA A 562 16.51 -13.89 32.92
CA ALA A 562 17.07 -12.54 33.10
C ALA A 562 18.00 -12.09 31.94
N THR A 563 18.53 -13.02 31.15
CA THR A 563 19.54 -12.74 30.13
C THR A 563 19.01 -12.79 28.69
N LYS A 564 17.75 -13.17 28.48
CA LYS A 564 17.15 -13.35 27.15
C LYS A 564 15.71 -12.84 27.11
N GLY A 565 15.39 -12.01 26.13
CA GLY A 565 13.99 -11.72 25.80
C GLY A 565 13.37 -12.98 25.23
N ASN A 566 12.47 -13.62 25.96
CA ASN A 566 11.86 -14.91 25.63
C ASN A 566 10.37 -14.89 25.97
N CYS A 567 9.65 -13.85 25.54
CA CYS A 567 8.25 -13.66 25.91
C CYS A 567 7.27 -14.21 24.88
N ALA A 568 6.06 -14.50 25.35
CA ALA A 568 4.93 -14.78 24.47
C ALA A 568 4.41 -13.47 23.87
N LEU A 569 4.17 -13.48 22.55
CA LEU A 569 3.45 -12.43 21.84
C LEU A 569 1.98 -12.84 21.69
N ASP A 570 1.10 -11.85 21.69
CA ASP A 570 -0.33 -12.01 21.41
C ASP A 570 -0.53 -12.19 19.90
N SER A 571 -1.28 -13.22 19.50
CA SER A 571 -1.58 -13.57 18.11
C SER A 571 -3.02 -13.24 17.70
N THR A 572 -3.81 -12.59 18.55
CA THR A 572 -5.25 -12.36 18.32
C THR A 572 -5.50 -11.60 17.01
N LEU A 573 -4.67 -10.59 16.72
CA LEU A 573 -4.76 -9.83 15.48
C LEU A 573 -4.54 -10.73 14.27
N LEU A 574 -3.49 -11.55 14.29
CA LEU A 574 -3.15 -12.47 13.21
C LEU A 574 -4.23 -13.54 12.99
N GLU A 575 -4.77 -14.10 14.07
CA GLU A 575 -5.85 -15.10 14.06
C GLU A 575 -7.16 -14.54 13.49
N SER A 576 -7.46 -13.26 13.77
CA SER A 576 -8.65 -12.59 13.24
C SER A 576 -8.60 -12.41 11.72
N MET A 577 -7.40 -12.44 11.13
CA MET A 577 -7.17 -12.15 9.71
C MET A 577 -7.20 -13.39 8.83
N GLN A 578 -6.62 -14.49 9.31
CA GLN A 578 -6.53 -15.75 8.59
C GLN A 578 -6.40 -16.90 9.59
N HIS A 579 -6.97 -18.06 9.25
CA HIS A 579 -6.73 -19.26 10.05
C HIS A 579 -5.26 -19.69 9.91
N ILE A 580 -4.51 -19.57 11.00
CA ILE A 580 -3.14 -20.05 11.12
C ILE A 580 -3.14 -21.16 12.18
N PRO A 581 -2.61 -22.36 11.87
CA PRO A 581 -2.54 -23.43 12.85
C PRO A 581 -1.62 -23.04 14.01
N SER A 582 -1.93 -23.56 15.20
CA SER A 582 -1.04 -23.38 16.34
C SER A 582 0.35 -23.95 16.05
N ALA A 583 1.36 -23.44 16.76
CA ALA A 583 2.73 -23.92 16.67
C ALA A 583 2.81 -25.45 16.80
N ARG A 584 2.09 -25.99 17.79
CA ARG A 584 2.01 -27.43 18.09
C ARG A 584 1.35 -28.22 16.96
N GLU A 585 0.18 -27.79 16.48
CA GLU A 585 -0.55 -28.49 15.40
C GLU A 585 0.26 -28.51 14.10
N SER A 586 0.85 -27.37 13.73
CA SER A 586 1.64 -27.24 12.51
C SER A 586 2.88 -28.15 12.54
N LEU A 587 3.61 -28.17 13.66
CA LEU A 587 4.74 -29.07 13.87
C LEU A 587 4.34 -30.55 13.85
N ALA A 588 3.27 -30.92 14.56
CA ALA A 588 2.79 -32.30 14.60
C ALA A 588 2.39 -32.81 13.21
N ASN A 589 1.63 -32.01 12.45
CA ASN A 589 1.24 -32.32 11.09
C ASN A 589 2.46 -32.47 10.16
N ASN A 590 3.46 -31.62 10.33
CA ASN A 590 4.67 -31.70 9.51
C ASN A 590 5.49 -32.95 9.82
N PHE A 591 5.74 -33.23 11.10
CA PHE A 591 6.45 -34.43 11.51
C PHE A 591 5.72 -35.70 11.04
N ALA A 592 4.39 -35.73 11.12
CA ALA A 592 3.61 -36.85 10.58
C ALA A 592 3.83 -37.05 9.07
N ARG A 593 3.81 -35.96 8.27
CA ARG A 593 4.12 -36.03 6.83
C ARG A 593 5.53 -36.53 6.55
N MET A 594 6.50 -36.15 7.37
CA MET A 594 7.86 -36.66 7.24
C MET A 594 7.97 -38.16 7.50
N LYS A 595 7.10 -38.73 8.35
CA LYS A 595 7.01 -40.18 8.57
C LYS A 595 6.61 -40.95 7.32
N GLU A 596 5.75 -40.34 6.51
CA GLU A 596 5.16 -40.93 5.32
C GLU A 596 6.06 -40.79 4.06
N ALA A 597 6.99 -39.84 4.07
CA ALA A 597 7.97 -39.57 3.01
C ALA A 597 9.30 -40.30 3.25
#